data_AF-A0A562QRA0-F1
#
_entry.id   AF-A0A562QRA0-F1
#
_cell.length_a   1.000
_cell.length_b   1.000
_cell.length_c   1.000
_cell.angle_alpha   90.00
_cell.angle_beta   90.00
_cell.angle_gamma   90.00
#
_symmetry.space_group_name_H-M   'P 1'
#
loop_
_entity.id
_entity.type
_entity.pdbx_description
1 polymer ?
#
loop_
_entity_poly.entity_id
_entity_poly.type
_entity_poly.pdbx_seq_one_letter_code
_entity_poly.pdbx_strand_id
1 'polypeptide(L)'
;MVTVSLIYSVIEIGYYLSALYSQRGYLMDIVEQITHLQVLNQFWLLLIFLVPMVLISRTVVAGTRFSPILIIVIFGLLLGFILVSVGIATPGLPEFPFVDFMARTTIIALIVSFFVGGQELRKILGNKEMESPDIVVPSEEETILGTNRTQLFFIIRSFFLLIGIEGLTRMIMQGQTVEGFAAYNPLIAYIGLIIAVILIDNKAKISNKHVYIRKGLLEIALIVMILIISAYIAQAFHSLIALPQIFFAMMISAALGAIFYNWTFGPTLRALLFAGIPVVLAANFMVGGSRIGDAFAIQGMNAVLTYGFFGQLFWMFGGIALVMLIAKTAHIRNLAPGMAGSLSHSGLTGACTAGDFGQVAAKRAPIMINIPFFGHVFVFSILAISAERGTLWLGPTAVIVLIGVGLTALALLNLRRAHGDDRKEVKALMQFSFGWQICAVFGGLALLSLSTIPFDYSVMAQSSAISHFGLFAAVQGEMFGSEAALLIPFIFSMPFLVHPLVFYMFGKAMERNGEMPIKPVYLFALIGVIGVVYSIYFA
;
A
#
# COMPACT_ATOMS: atom_id res chain seq x y z
N MET A 1 33.00 -11.33 -70.07
CA MET A 1 32.26 -12.33 -69.27
C MET A 1 32.28 -12.01 -67.77
N VAL A 2 33.44 -11.69 -67.17
CA VAL A 2 33.56 -11.40 -65.72
C VAL A 2 32.72 -10.20 -65.25
N THR A 3 32.62 -9.14 -66.05
CA THR A 3 31.88 -7.91 -65.69
C THR A 3 30.36 -8.10 -65.62
N VAL A 4 29.80 -9.02 -66.43
CA VAL A 4 28.35 -9.29 -66.44
C VAL A 4 27.95 -10.14 -65.23
N SER A 5 28.78 -11.10 -64.84
CA SER A 5 28.55 -11.95 -63.66
C SER A 5 28.55 -11.15 -62.35
N LEU A 6 29.39 -10.10 -62.26
CA LEU A 6 29.47 -9.25 -61.08
C LEU A 6 28.21 -8.38 -60.91
N ILE A 7 27.68 -7.85 -62.02
CA ILE A 7 26.46 -7.04 -62.03
C ILE A 7 25.24 -7.87 -61.61
N TYR A 8 25.12 -9.11 -62.11
CA TYR A 8 24.05 -10.02 -61.71
C TYR A 8 24.12 -10.35 -60.21
N SER A 9 25.31 -10.60 -59.68
CA SER A 9 25.50 -10.91 -58.24
C SER A 9 25.11 -9.74 -57.33
N VAL A 10 25.42 -8.51 -57.72
CA VAL A 10 25.06 -7.29 -56.95
C VAL A 10 23.55 -7.03 -57.00
N ILE A 11 22.91 -7.25 -58.15
CA ILE A 11 21.45 -7.13 -58.29
C ILE A 11 20.74 -8.18 -57.42
N GLU A 12 21.22 -9.42 -57.44
CA GLU A 12 20.65 -10.52 -56.65
C GLU A 12 20.78 -10.26 -55.14
N ILE A 13 21.94 -9.78 -54.67
CA ILE A 13 22.13 -9.33 -53.27
C ILE A 13 21.19 -8.17 -52.92
N GLY A 14 20.99 -7.21 -53.82
CA GLY A 14 20.04 -6.11 -53.64
C GLY A 14 18.59 -6.58 -53.50
N TYR A 15 18.18 -7.58 -54.28
CA TYR A 15 16.86 -8.21 -54.15
C TYR A 15 16.69 -8.98 -52.84
N TYR A 16 17.70 -9.74 -52.39
CA TYR A 16 17.67 -10.43 -51.10
C TYR A 16 17.62 -9.45 -49.92
N LEU A 17 18.39 -8.36 -49.96
CA LEU A 17 18.35 -7.31 -48.95
C LEU A 17 16.98 -6.61 -48.93
N SER A 18 16.43 -6.27 -50.09
CA SER A 18 15.09 -5.67 -50.20
C SER A 18 13.99 -6.60 -49.66
N ALA A 19 14.06 -7.90 -49.97
CA ALA A 19 13.14 -8.90 -49.45
C ALA A 19 13.26 -9.06 -47.93
N LEU A 20 14.48 -9.10 -47.37
CA LEU A 20 14.72 -9.15 -45.92
C LEU A 20 14.23 -7.88 -45.21
N TYR A 21 14.40 -6.69 -45.81
CA TYR A 21 13.89 -5.43 -45.28
C TYR A 21 12.35 -5.39 -45.31
N SER A 22 11.73 -5.85 -46.39
CA SER A 22 10.28 -5.96 -46.51
C SER A 22 9.69 -6.96 -45.50
N GLN A 23 10.35 -8.10 -45.32
CA GLN A 23 9.94 -9.13 -44.36
C GLN A 23 10.12 -8.67 -42.91
N ARG A 24 11.18 -7.90 -42.62
CA ARG A 24 11.38 -7.25 -41.32
C ARG A 24 10.35 -6.15 -41.05
N GLY A 25 9.96 -5.38 -42.07
CA GLY A 25 8.88 -4.39 -41.99
C GLY A 25 7.54 -5.06 -41.65
N TYR A 26 7.17 -6.11 -42.38
CA TYR A 26 5.94 -6.88 -42.12
C TYR A 26 5.94 -7.55 -40.73
N LEU A 27 7.10 -8.04 -40.28
CA LEU A 27 7.24 -8.59 -38.92
C LEU A 27 7.07 -7.50 -37.85
N MET A 28 7.61 -6.29 -38.08
CA MET A 28 7.40 -5.15 -37.17
C MET A 28 5.93 -4.72 -37.13
N ASP A 29 5.24 -4.66 -38.27
CA ASP A 29 3.81 -4.33 -38.33
C ASP A 29 2.95 -5.37 -37.59
N ILE A 30 3.28 -6.66 -37.71
CA ILE A 30 2.60 -7.72 -36.96
C ILE A 30 2.87 -7.61 -35.45
N VAL A 31 4.12 -7.35 -35.06
CA VAL A 31 4.49 -7.17 -33.64
C VAL A 31 3.77 -5.96 -33.04
N GLU A 32 3.65 -4.88 -33.80
CA GLU A 32 2.91 -3.68 -33.39
C GLU A 32 1.40 -3.98 -33.24
N GLN A 33 0.78 -4.67 -34.20
CA GLN A 33 -0.63 -5.11 -34.10
C GLN A 33 -0.89 -6.05 -32.91
N ILE A 34 0.01 -7.01 -32.66
CA ILE A 34 -0.08 -7.90 -31.50
C ILE A 34 0.03 -7.09 -30.21
N THR A 35 0.93 -6.10 -30.16
CA THR A 35 1.11 -5.22 -29.00
C THR A 35 -0.16 -4.41 -28.73
N HIS A 36 -0.80 -3.85 -29.77
CA HIS A 36 -2.06 -3.13 -29.64
C HIS A 36 -3.19 -4.00 -29.05
N LEU A 37 -3.35 -5.22 -29.56
CA LEU A 37 -4.35 -6.16 -29.05
C LEU A 37 -4.06 -6.57 -27.60
N GLN A 38 -2.78 -6.77 -27.28
CA GLN A 38 -2.37 -7.10 -25.91
C GLN A 38 -2.72 -5.99 -24.93
N VAL A 39 -2.54 -4.71 -25.26
CA VAL A 39 -2.88 -3.60 -24.35
C VAL A 39 -4.35 -3.62 -23.93
N LEU A 40 -5.28 -3.77 -24.88
CA LEU A 40 -6.71 -3.80 -24.58
C LEU A 40 -7.08 -5.06 -23.78
N ASN A 41 -6.52 -6.21 -24.15
CA ASN A 41 -6.74 -7.46 -23.42
C ASN A 41 -6.24 -7.37 -21.97
N GLN A 42 -5.04 -6.83 -21.76
CA GLN A 42 -4.47 -6.62 -20.43
C GLN A 42 -5.32 -5.67 -19.58
N PHE A 43 -5.89 -4.63 -20.20
CA PHE A 43 -6.82 -3.73 -19.53
C PHE A 43 -8.06 -4.44 -19.00
N TRP A 44 -8.72 -5.23 -19.86
CA TRP A 44 -9.92 -5.98 -19.46
C TRP A 44 -9.62 -7.08 -18.45
N LEU A 45 -8.51 -7.80 -18.62
CA LEU A 45 -8.06 -8.81 -17.67
C LEU A 45 -7.82 -8.20 -16.30
N LEU A 46 -7.14 -7.06 -16.24
CA LEU A 46 -6.91 -6.35 -14.98
C LEU A 46 -8.25 -5.96 -14.30
N LEU A 47 -9.21 -5.44 -15.07
CA LEU A 47 -10.53 -5.08 -14.54
C LEU A 47 -11.26 -6.31 -14.00
N ILE A 48 -11.26 -7.42 -14.75
CA ILE A 48 -11.93 -8.69 -14.41
C ILE A 48 -11.24 -9.41 -13.25
N PHE A 49 -9.95 -9.19 -13.05
CA PHE A 49 -9.22 -9.74 -11.92
C PHE A 49 -9.47 -8.94 -10.64
N LEU A 50 -9.30 -7.62 -10.67
CA LEU A 50 -9.25 -6.83 -9.45
C LEU A 50 -10.63 -6.43 -8.93
N VAL A 51 -11.52 -5.96 -9.80
CA VAL A 51 -12.85 -5.49 -9.37
C VAL A 51 -13.68 -6.66 -8.81
N PRO A 52 -13.83 -7.79 -9.51
CA PRO A 52 -14.49 -8.97 -8.96
C PRO A 52 -13.85 -9.48 -7.67
N MET A 53 -12.52 -9.47 -7.53
CA MET A 53 -11.88 -9.88 -6.28
C MET A 53 -12.35 -9.04 -5.09
N VAL A 54 -12.42 -7.71 -5.24
CA VAL A 54 -12.94 -6.83 -4.18
C VAL A 54 -14.43 -7.10 -3.92
N LEU A 55 -15.24 -7.28 -4.96
CA LEU A 55 -16.70 -7.52 -4.82
C LEU A 55 -17.03 -8.88 -4.20
N ILE A 56 -16.35 -9.95 -4.62
CA ILE A 56 -16.46 -11.29 -4.02
C ILE A 56 -16.05 -11.21 -2.56
N SER A 57 -14.97 -10.50 -2.25
CA SER A 57 -14.51 -10.35 -0.87
C SER A 57 -15.55 -9.70 0.03
N ARG A 58 -16.25 -8.68 -0.47
CA ARG A 58 -17.39 -8.05 0.24
C ARG A 58 -18.60 -8.96 0.33
N THR A 59 -18.87 -9.76 -0.71
CA THR A 59 -19.95 -10.74 -0.74
C THR A 59 -19.75 -11.83 0.31
N VAL A 60 -18.53 -12.37 0.43
CA VAL A 60 -18.19 -13.44 1.38
C VAL A 60 -18.38 -13.00 2.82
N VAL A 61 -18.06 -11.73 3.14
CA VAL A 61 -18.23 -11.19 4.50
C VAL A 61 -19.58 -10.49 4.71
N ALA A 62 -20.48 -10.51 3.72
CA ALA A 62 -21.79 -9.87 3.80
C ALA A 62 -22.59 -10.42 4.99
N GLY A 63 -23.21 -9.53 5.77
CA GLY A 63 -23.92 -9.90 6.99
C GLY A 63 -23.04 -10.34 8.16
N THR A 64 -21.71 -10.36 7.99
CA THR A 64 -20.75 -10.64 9.07
C THR A 64 -20.10 -9.35 9.58
N ARG A 65 -19.27 -9.49 10.62
CA ARG A 65 -18.46 -8.41 11.18
C ARG A 65 -16.98 -8.46 10.74
N PHE A 66 -16.65 -9.30 9.77
CA PHE A 66 -15.28 -9.46 9.27
C PHE A 66 -14.97 -8.44 8.16
N SER A 67 -13.70 -8.03 8.07
CA SER A 67 -13.24 -7.12 7.02
C SER A 67 -13.13 -7.85 5.68
N PRO A 68 -13.61 -7.26 4.56
CA PRO A 68 -13.39 -7.79 3.22
C PRO A 68 -11.91 -7.95 2.87
N ILE A 69 -11.00 -7.17 3.47
CA ILE A 69 -9.55 -7.24 3.18
C ILE A 69 -9.00 -8.64 3.45
N LEU A 70 -9.51 -9.32 4.48
CA LEU A 70 -9.15 -10.71 4.75
C LEU A 70 -9.35 -11.62 3.52
N ILE A 71 -10.48 -11.45 2.83
CA ILE A 71 -10.82 -12.28 1.68
C ILE A 71 -10.02 -11.83 0.44
N ILE A 72 -9.81 -10.52 0.26
CA ILE A 72 -8.98 -9.98 -0.84
C ILE A 72 -7.58 -10.59 -0.81
N VAL A 73 -7.01 -10.70 0.39
CA VAL A 73 -5.71 -11.33 0.64
C VAL A 73 -5.69 -12.78 0.16
N ILE A 74 -6.62 -13.59 0.68
CA ILE A 74 -6.65 -15.03 0.41
C ILE A 74 -6.85 -15.27 -1.09
N PHE A 75 -7.80 -14.57 -1.71
CA PHE A 75 -8.07 -14.70 -3.14
C PHE A 75 -6.92 -14.20 -4.01
N GLY A 76 -6.32 -13.05 -3.67
CA GLY A 76 -5.21 -12.49 -4.43
C GLY A 76 -3.99 -13.42 -4.44
N LEU A 77 -3.57 -13.90 -3.26
CA LEU A 77 -2.46 -14.83 -3.14
C LEU A 77 -2.72 -16.15 -3.86
N LEU A 78 -3.92 -16.71 -3.67
CA LEU A 78 -4.31 -17.96 -4.30
C LEU A 78 -4.34 -17.84 -5.82
N LEU A 79 -4.93 -16.76 -6.36
CA LEU A 79 -5.02 -16.54 -7.80
C LEU A 79 -3.61 -16.38 -8.41
N GLY A 80 -2.75 -15.57 -7.79
CA GLY A 80 -1.36 -15.42 -8.22
C GLY A 80 -0.60 -16.75 -8.24
N PHE A 81 -0.75 -17.54 -7.18
CA PHE A 81 -0.12 -18.87 -7.08
C PHE A 81 -0.65 -19.83 -8.14
N ILE A 82 -1.97 -19.88 -8.36
CA ILE A 82 -2.60 -20.75 -9.36
C ILE A 82 -2.10 -20.44 -10.76
N LEU A 83 -2.03 -19.15 -11.13
CA LEU A 83 -1.55 -18.72 -12.45
C LEU A 83 -0.17 -19.28 -12.76
N VAL A 84 0.73 -19.31 -11.77
CA VAL A 84 2.07 -19.89 -11.93
C VAL A 84 2.04 -21.42 -11.89
N SER A 85 1.32 -22.02 -10.94
CA SER A 85 1.29 -23.48 -10.78
C SER A 85 0.70 -24.23 -11.98
N VAL A 86 -0.21 -23.59 -12.73
CA VAL A 86 -0.86 -24.15 -13.92
C VAL A 86 -0.07 -23.80 -15.20
N GLY A 87 1.01 -23.00 -15.09
CA GLY A 87 1.83 -22.59 -16.23
C GLY A 87 1.20 -21.52 -17.11
N ILE A 88 0.25 -20.74 -16.59
CA ILE A 88 -0.39 -19.61 -17.30
C ILE A 88 0.51 -18.36 -17.24
N ALA A 89 1.28 -18.20 -16.17
CA ALA A 89 2.14 -17.04 -15.91
C ALA A 89 3.49 -17.46 -15.34
N THR A 90 4.47 -16.57 -15.39
CA THR A 90 5.72 -16.72 -14.65
C THR A 90 5.71 -15.93 -13.34
N PRO A 91 6.59 -16.26 -12.38
CA PRO A 91 6.69 -15.55 -11.11
C PRO A 91 6.89 -14.04 -11.28
N GLY A 92 6.08 -13.25 -10.58
CA GLY A 92 6.03 -11.80 -10.73
C GLY A 92 5.09 -11.29 -11.81
N LEU A 93 4.42 -12.20 -12.54
CA LEU A 93 3.41 -11.90 -13.55
C LEU A 93 3.87 -10.90 -14.63
N PRO A 94 5.07 -11.06 -15.23
CA PRO A 94 5.51 -10.17 -16.32
C PRO A 94 4.59 -10.25 -17.54
N GLU A 95 3.85 -11.35 -17.72
CA GLU A 95 2.83 -11.50 -18.76
C GLU A 95 1.57 -10.64 -18.48
N PHE A 96 1.41 -10.14 -17.25
CA PHE A 96 0.32 -9.26 -16.84
C PHE A 96 0.87 -7.89 -16.35
N PRO A 97 1.50 -7.09 -17.24
CA PRO A 97 2.20 -5.86 -16.87
C PRO A 97 1.30 -4.82 -16.19
N PHE A 98 -0.01 -4.87 -16.46
CA PHE A 98 -0.99 -3.98 -15.85
C PHE A 98 -1.30 -4.32 -14.39
N VAL A 99 -1.05 -5.56 -13.96
CA VAL A 99 -1.17 -5.96 -12.54
C VAL A 99 -0.03 -5.32 -11.75
N ASP A 100 1.22 -5.39 -12.23
CA ASP A 100 2.36 -4.68 -11.62
C ASP A 100 2.16 -3.16 -11.66
N PHE A 101 1.65 -2.63 -12.79
CA PHE A 101 1.30 -1.22 -12.91
C PHE A 101 0.32 -0.77 -11.82
N MET A 102 -0.75 -1.54 -11.58
CA MET A 102 -1.69 -1.25 -10.50
C MET A 102 -1.05 -1.37 -9.12
N ALA A 103 -0.20 -2.37 -8.87
CA ALA A 103 0.48 -2.57 -7.59
C ALA A 103 1.34 -1.35 -7.18
N ARG A 104 1.90 -0.63 -8.16
CA ARG A 104 2.69 0.60 -7.97
C ARG A 104 1.87 1.85 -7.65
N THR A 105 0.53 1.80 -7.79
CA THR A 105 -0.35 2.95 -7.50
C THR A 105 -0.60 3.20 -6.01
N THR A 106 0.09 2.48 -5.11
CA THR A 106 0.02 2.65 -3.65
C THR A 106 0.19 4.11 -3.21
N ILE A 107 1.12 4.84 -3.84
CA ILE A 107 1.40 6.25 -3.52
C ILE A 107 0.14 7.12 -3.70
N ILE A 108 -0.67 6.85 -4.74
CA ILE A 108 -1.92 7.58 -5.01
C ILE A 108 -2.92 7.41 -3.87
N ALA A 109 -3.14 6.17 -3.42
CA ALA A 109 -4.06 5.88 -2.32
C ALA A 109 -3.57 6.47 -0.98
N LEU A 110 -2.25 6.48 -0.76
CA LEU A 110 -1.66 7.07 0.44
C LEU A 110 -1.71 8.59 0.44
N ILE A 111 -1.49 9.27 -0.70
CA ILE A 111 -1.66 10.73 -0.80
C ILE A 111 -3.04 11.13 -0.24
N VAL A 112 -4.09 10.42 -0.64
CA VAL A 112 -5.46 10.70 -0.18
C VAL A 112 -5.62 10.48 1.33
N SER A 113 -5.11 9.35 1.85
CA SER A 113 -5.19 9.04 3.29
C SER A 113 -4.40 10.05 4.14
N PHE A 114 -3.25 10.49 3.64
CA PHE A 114 -2.40 11.48 4.29
C PHE A 114 -3.01 12.88 4.28
N PHE A 115 -3.66 13.27 3.18
CA PHE A 115 -4.41 14.52 3.11
C PHE A 115 -5.47 14.58 4.21
N VAL A 116 -6.29 13.54 4.33
CA VAL A 116 -7.35 13.47 5.37
C VAL A 116 -6.75 13.53 6.76
N GLY A 117 -5.71 12.74 7.04
CA GLY A 117 -5.09 12.79 8.36
C GLY A 117 -4.45 14.14 8.68
N GLY A 118 -3.91 14.86 7.69
CA GLY A 118 -3.48 16.25 7.84
C GLY A 118 -4.61 17.20 8.25
N GLN A 119 -5.80 17.07 7.61
CA GLN A 119 -6.98 17.84 7.99
C GLN A 119 -7.40 17.56 9.44
N GLU A 120 -7.50 16.29 9.80
CA GLU A 120 -7.92 15.87 11.14
C GLU A 120 -6.90 16.28 12.22
N LEU A 121 -5.60 16.22 11.92
CA LEU A 121 -4.56 16.74 12.79
C LEU A 121 -4.71 18.23 13.06
N ARG A 122 -4.98 19.03 12.03
CA ARG A 122 -5.21 20.47 12.20
C ARG A 122 -6.42 20.74 13.09
N LYS A 123 -7.51 19.97 12.94
CA LYS A 123 -8.72 20.13 13.77
C LYS A 123 -8.42 19.80 15.24
N ILE A 124 -7.75 18.68 15.50
CA ILE A 124 -7.42 18.23 16.87
C ILE A 124 -6.45 19.17 17.59
N LEU A 125 -5.39 19.61 16.90
CA LEU A 125 -4.38 20.50 17.46
C LEU A 125 -4.91 21.94 17.58
N GLY A 126 -5.79 22.35 16.66
CA GLY A 126 -6.36 23.69 16.60
C GLY A 126 -7.64 23.91 17.40
N ASN A 127 -8.12 22.93 18.17
CA ASN A 127 -9.42 22.99 18.88
C ASN A 127 -10.60 23.35 17.97
N LYS A 128 -10.60 22.92 16.71
CA LYS A 128 -11.65 23.28 15.75
C LYS A 128 -12.77 22.25 15.73
N GLU A 129 -13.95 22.67 15.32
CA GLU A 129 -15.08 21.76 15.13
C GLU A 129 -14.72 20.66 14.13
N MET A 130 -15.05 19.43 14.51
CA MET A 130 -14.68 18.23 13.75
C MET A 130 -15.62 17.98 12.57
N GLU A 131 -16.85 18.50 12.65
CA GLU A 131 -17.91 18.25 11.69
C GLU A 131 -17.94 19.32 10.61
N SER A 132 -17.58 18.94 9.38
CA SER A 132 -17.92 19.72 8.19
C SER A 132 -19.21 19.15 7.59
N PRO A 133 -20.15 20.00 7.15
CA PRO A 133 -21.37 19.53 6.52
C PRO A 133 -21.05 18.67 5.29
N ASP A 134 -21.58 17.45 5.25
CA ASP A 134 -21.38 16.55 4.12
C ASP A 134 -22.18 17.04 2.90
N ILE A 135 -21.54 17.04 1.73
CA ILE A 135 -22.13 17.44 0.46
C ILE A 135 -22.77 16.28 -0.30
N VAL A 136 -22.56 15.04 0.16
CA VAL A 136 -23.11 13.82 -0.44
C VAL A 136 -23.63 12.88 0.63
N VAL A 137 -24.86 12.40 0.44
CA VAL A 137 -25.41 11.26 1.17
C VAL A 137 -25.36 10.04 0.26
N PRO A 138 -24.58 8.98 0.61
CA PRO A 138 -24.51 7.74 -0.16
C PRO A 138 -25.88 7.08 -0.33
N SER A 139 -26.04 6.33 -1.42
CA SER A 139 -27.16 5.40 -1.60
C SER A 139 -26.89 4.12 -0.83
N GLU A 140 -27.83 3.77 0.05
CA GLU A 140 -27.83 2.53 0.84
C GLU A 140 -28.49 1.35 0.10
N GLU A 141 -28.91 1.55 -1.16
CA GLU A 141 -29.49 0.49 -1.99
C GLU A 141 -28.44 -0.59 -2.27
N GLU A 142 -28.68 -1.82 -1.78
CA GLU A 142 -27.79 -2.96 -2.04
C GLU A 142 -27.87 -3.38 -3.52
N THR A 143 -26.74 -3.36 -4.23
CA THR A 143 -26.67 -3.72 -5.66
C THR A 143 -26.06 -5.10 -5.87
N ILE A 144 -25.07 -5.44 -5.04
CA ILE A 144 -24.46 -6.76 -4.95
C ILE A 144 -24.46 -7.10 -3.46
N LEU A 145 -24.67 -8.37 -3.10
CA LEU A 145 -24.69 -8.80 -1.71
C LEU A 145 -23.44 -8.27 -0.95
N GLY A 146 -23.65 -7.54 0.16
CA GLY A 146 -22.61 -6.90 0.95
C GLY A 146 -22.05 -5.58 0.38
N THR A 147 -22.57 -5.09 -0.74
CA THR A 147 -22.09 -3.89 -1.44
C THR A 147 -23.23 -2.98 -1.89
N ASN A 148 -23.31 -1.83 -1.23
CA ASN A 148 -24.30 -0.80 -1.56
C ASN A 148 -23.91 -0.11 -2.87
N ARG A 149 -24.89 0.52 -3.52
CA ARG A 149 -24.73 1.11 -4.85
C ARG A 149 -23.57 2.10 -4.90
N THR A 150 -23.52 3.06 -3.97
CA THR A 150 -22.42 4.03 -3.96
C THR A 150 -21.06 3.36 -3.74
N GLN A 151 -21.00 2.28 -2.95
CA GLN A 151 -19.77 1.51 -2.73
C GLN A 151 -19.30 0.82 -4.00
N LEU A 152 -20.22 0.22 -4.79
CA LEU A 152 -19.91 -0.35 -6.10
C LEU A 152 -19.29 0.70 -7.03
N PHE A 153 -19.91 1.88 -7.10
CA PHE A 153 -19.36 3.00 -7.88
C PHE A 153 -17.98 3.43 -7.36
N PHE A 154 -17.75 3.49 -6.05
CA PHE A 154 -16.44 3.80 -5.49
C PHE A 154 -15.38 2.76 -5.83
N ILE A 155 -15.71 1.47 -5.82
CA ILE A 155 -14.76 0.39 -6.18
C ILE A 155 -14.35 0.51 -7.64
N ILE A 156 -15.32 0.57 -8.55
CA ILE A 156 -15.06 0.65 -9.98
C ILE A 156 -14.33 1.97 -10.30
N ARG A 157 -14.80 3.09 -9.75
CA ARG A 157 -14.16 4.40 -9.94
C ARG A 157 -12.72 4.42 -9.42
N SER A 158 -12.43 3.82 -8.28
CA SER A 158 -11.06 3.77 -7.73
C SER A 158 -10.10 3.05 -8.65
N PHE A 159 -10.54 1.94 -9.25
CA PHE A 159 -9.75 1.22 -10.26
C PHE A 159 -9.34 2.16 -11.42
N PHE A 160 -10.31 2.86 -12.01
CA PHE A 160 -10.03 3.77 -13.13
C PHE A 160 -9.22 5.00 -12.71
N LEU A 161 -9.44 5.52 -11.49
CA LEU A 161 -8.65 6.62 -10.93
C LEU A 161 -7.18 6.25 -10.74
N LEU A 162 -6.90 5.09 -10.13
CA LEU A 162 -5.54 4.64 -9.85
C LEU A 162 -4.75 4.47 -11.16
N ILE A 163 -5.32 3.76 -12.13
CA ILE A 163 -4.70 3.56 -13.44
C ILE A 163 -4.55 4.89 -14.20
N GLY A 164 -5.60 5.71 -14.20
CA GLY A 164 -5.62 6.97 -14.94
C GLY A 164 -4.61 7.99 -14.42
N ILE A 165 -4.51 8.14 -13.09
CA ILE A 165 -3.57 9.05 -12.43
C ILE A 165 -2.12 8.57 -12.64
N GLU A 166 -1.86 7.27 -12.49
CA GLU A 166 -0.52 6.70 -12.72
C GLU A 166 -0.08 6.85 -14.17
N GLY A 167 -0.97 6.53 -15.13
CA GLY A 167 -0.70 6.69 -16.56
C GLY A 167 -0.40 8.13 -16.93
N LEU A 168 -1.18 9.08 -16.39
CA LEU A 168 -0.97 10.51 -16.60
C LEU A 168 0.38 10.97 -16.01
N THR A 169 0.69 10.52 -14.79
CA THR A 169 1.94 10.89 -14.11
C THR A 169 3.15 10.38 -14.88
N ARG A 170 3.15 9.12 -15.34
CA ARG A 170 4.24 8.56 -16.14
C ARG A 170 4.38 9.24 -17.48
N MET A 171 3.26 9.53 -18.16
CA MET A 171 3.27 10.27 -19.42
C MET A 171 3.98 11.64 -19.27
N ILE A 172 3.69 12.37 -18.19
CA ILE A 172 4.31 13.68 -17.94
C ILE A 172 5.80 13.52 -17.62
N MET A 173 6.19 12.51 -16.85
CA MET A 173 7.56 12.31 -16.38
C MET A 173 8.51 11.69 -17.42
N GLN A 174 8.04 10.76 -18.26
CA GLN A 174 8.87 9.95 -19.16
C GLN A 174 8.99 10.53 -20.59
N GLY A 175 8.16 11.51 -20.95
CA GLY A 175 8.20 12.15 -22.27
C GLY A 175 7.72 11.24 -23.41
N GLN A 176 8.08 11.57 -24.66
CA GLN A 176 7.60 10.88 -25.88
C GLN A 176 8.52 9.75 -26.37
N THR A 177 9.68 9.52 -25.74
CA THR A 177 10.69 8.57 -26.21
C THR A 177 10.60 7.22 -25.47
N VAL A 178 9.39 6.68 -25.30
CA VAL A 178 9.16 5.48 -24.50
C VAL A 178 8.72 4.32 -25.39
N GLU A 179 9.40 3.18 -25.25
CA GLU A 179 9.12 1.96 -26.02
C GLU A 179 8.22 0.98 -25.24
N GLY A 180 7.60 0.03 -25.95
CA GLY A 180 6.79 -1.04 -25.37
C GLY A 180 5.48 -0.56 -24.73
N PHE A 181 5.06 -1.20 -23.63
CA PHE A 181 3.78 -0.91 -22.96
C PHE A 181 3.66 0.53 -22.44
N ALA A 182 4.78 1.19 -22.14
CA ALA A 182 4.76 2.56 -21.61
C ALA A 182 4.41 3.61 -22.69
N ALA A 183 4.54 3.28 -23.98
CA ALA A 183 4.02 4.12 -25.07
C ALA A 183 2.49 4.32 -24.99
N TYR A 184 1.78 3.40 -24.32
CA TYR A 184 0.32 3.44 -24.16
C TYR A 184 -0.15 4.20 -22.92
N ASN A 185 0.76 4.73 -22.10
CA ASN A 185 0.42 5.55 -20.93
C ASN A 185 -0.59 6.69 -21.23
N PRO A 186 -0.52 7.42 -22.38
CA PRO A 186 -1.53 8.42 -22.72
C PRO A 186 -2.94 7.84 -22.90
N LEU A 187 -3.06 6.68 -23.54
CA LEU A 187 -4.34 6.01 -23.75
C LEU A 187 -4.91 5.48 -22.42
N ILE A 188 -4.05 4.89 -21.59
CA ILE A 188 -4.38 4.42 -20.25
C ILE A 188 -4.88 5.57 -19.38
N ALA A 189 -4.16 6.71 -19.41
CA ALA A 189 -4.54 7.93 -18.71
C ALA A 189 -5.91 8.45 -19.17
N TYR A 190 -6.13 8.53 -20.48
CA TYR A 190 -7.38 8.99 -21.07
C TYR A 190 -8.57 8.13 -20.66
N ILE A 191 -8.47 6.81 -20.84
CA ILE A 191 -9.53 5.85 -20.50
C ILE A 191 -9.81 5.89 -18.99
N GLY A 192 -8.75 5.80 -18.18
CA GLY A 192 -8.85 5.83 -16.73
C GLY A 192 -9.54 7.09 -16.20
N LEU A 193 -9.07 8.26 -16.61
CA LEU A 193 -9.59 9.53 -16.08
C LEU A 193 -10.99 9.84 -16.60
N ILE A 194 -11.31 9.58 -17.87
CA ILE A 194 -12.65 9.87 -18.42
C ILE A 194 -13.70 8.97 -17.77
N ILE A 195 -13.44 7.67 -17.69
CA ILE A 195 -14.37 6.74 -17.07
C ILE A 195 -14.51 7.08 -15.58
N ALA A 196 -13.41 7.40 -14.88
CA ALA A 196 -13.48 7.86 -13.51
C ALA A 196 -14.34 9.12 -13.33
N VAL A 197 -14.28 10.09 -14.25
CA VAL A 197 -15.11 11.30 -14.19
C VAL A 197 -16.59 10.99 -14.39
N ILE A 198 -16.91 10.09 -15.33
CA ILE A 198 -18.28 9.67 -15.64
C ILE A 198 -18.90 8.84 -14.51
N LEU A 199 -18.11 7.96 -13.87
CA LEU A 199 -18.57 7.06 -12.81
C LEU A 199 -18.84 7.82 -11.50
N ILE A 200 -20.03 8.41 -11.41
CA ILE A 200 -20.61 8.97 -10.20
C ILE A 200 -21.96 8.32 -9.98
N ASP A 201 -22.24 7.87 -8.76
CA ASP A 201 -23.53 7.28 -8.44
C ASP A 201 -24.65 8.29 -8.65
N ASN A 202 -25.54 7.98 -9.60
CA ASN A 202 -26.66 8.82 -9.97
C ASN A 202 -27.82 8.78 -8.94
N LYS A 203 -27.81 7.82 -8.01
CA LYS A 203 -28.80 7.70 -6.93
C LYS A 203 -28.34 8.33 -5.62
N ALA A 204 -27.06 8.66 -5.47
CA ALA A 204 -26.57 9.41 -4.31
C ALA A 204 -27.18 10.82 -4.28
N LYS A 205 -27.54 11.30 -3.09
CA LYS A 205 -28.07 12.67 -2.93
C LYS A 205 -26.89 13.64 -2.84
N ILE A 206 -26.73 14.47 -3.86
CA ILE A 206 -25.61 15.41 -3.99
C ILE A 206 -26.18 16.83 -3.97
N SER A 207 -25.75 17.65 -3.01
CA SER A 207 -26.29 19.01 -2.85
C SER A 207 -26.06 19.90 -4.08
N ASN A 208 -24.88 19.80 -4.71
CA ASN A 208 -24.58 20.48 -5.97
C ASN A 208 -23.67 19.61 -6.86
N LYS A 209 -24.25 19.05 -7.92
CA LYS A 209 -23.55 18.13 -8.84
C LYS A 209 -22.38 18.79 -9.57
N HIS A 210 -22.53 20.04 -10.02
CA HIS A 210 -21.45 20.75 -10.72
C HIS A 210 -20.25 21.00 -9.82
N VAL A 211 -20.50 21.46 -8.59
CA VAL A 211 -19.42 21.66 -7.60
C VAL A 211 -18.76 20.33 -7.26
N TYR A 212 -19.55 19.27 -7.09
CA TYR A 212 -19.04 17.94 -6.78
C TYR A 212 -18.10 17.40 -7.88
N ILE A 213 -18.49 17.50 -9.15
CA ILE A 213 -17.64 17.10 -10.28
C ILE A 213 -16.37 17.95 -10.37
N ARG A 214 -16.49 19.29 -10.25
CA ARG A 214 -15.33 20.19 -10.28
C ARG A 214 -14.35 19.91 -9.15
N LYS A 215 -14.85 19.59 -7.94
CA LYS A 215 -14.00 19.14 -6.82
C LYS A 215 -13.27 17.86 -7.19
N GLY A 216 -13.95 16.89 -7.79
CA GLY A 216 -13.31 15.64 -8.23
C GLY A 216 -12.19 15.85 -9.25
N LEU A 217 -12.37 16.75 -10.21
CA LEU A 217 -11.33 17.12 -11.19
C LEU A 217 -10.14 17.83 -10.53
N LEU A 218 -10.42 18.77 -9.63
CA LEU A 218 -9.39 19.48 -8.88
C LEU A 218 -8.58 18.53 -7.97
N GLU A 219 -9.26 17.56 -7.34
CA GLU A 219 -8.62 16.52 -6.54
C GLU A 219 -7.69 15.65 -7.39
N ILE A 220 -8.09 15.25 -8.61
CA ILE A 220 -7.22 14.53 -9.55
C ILE A 220 -5.98 15.37 -9.88
N ALA A 221 -6.18 16.63 -10.26
CA ALA A 221 -5.10 17.54 -10.63
C ALA A 221 -4.11 17.75 -9.47
N LEU A 222 -4.60 17.90 -8.24
CA LEU A 222 -3.77 18.03 -7.05
C LEU A 222 -2.98 16.75 -6.74
N ILE A 223 -3.60 15.57 -6.86
CA ILE A 223 -2.87 14.30 -6.66
C ILE A 223 -1.72 14.17 -7.67
N VAL A 224 -2.00 14.43 -8.95
CA VAL A 224 -0.97 14.41 -10.02
C VAL A 224 0.14 15.42 -9.72
N MET A 225 -0.22 16.63 -9.31
CA MET A 225 0.75 17.67 -8.94
C MET A 225 1.63 17.24 -7.76
N ILE A 226 1.05 16.64 -6.72
CA ILE A 226 1.80 16.10 -5.57
C ILE A 226 2.77 15.01 -6.03
N LEU A 227 2.34 14.09 -6.90
CA LEU A 227 3.21 13.04 -7.44
C LEU A 227 4.39 13.63 -8.21
N ILE A 228 4.15 14.57 -9.11
CA ILE A 228 5.21 15.20 -9.91
C ILE A 228 6.19 15.98 -9.02
N ILE A 229 5.68 16.84 -8.14
CA ILE A 229 6.52 17.65 -7.24
C ILE A 229 7.35 16.74 -6.32
N SER A 230 6.74 15.71 -5.74
CA SER A 230 7.46 14.76 -4.88
C SER A 230 8.53 13.97 -5.63
N ALA A 231 8.31 13.62 -6.90
CA ALA A 231 9.31 12.95 -7.73
C ALA A 231 10.53 13.84 -7.97
N TYR A 232 10.31 15.11 -8.35
CA TYR A 232 11.41 16.06 -8.54
C TYR A 232 12.16 16.36 -7.24
N ILE A 233 11.47 16.47 -6.11
CA ILE A 233 12.12 16.65 -4.82
C ILE A 233 12.97 15.41 -4.48
N ALA A 234 12.42 14.20 -4.66
CA ALA A 234 13.18 12.97 -4.40
C ALA A 234 14.46 12.90 -5.25
N GLN A 235 14.40 13.25 -6.54
CA GLN A 235 15.57 13.32 -7.41
C GLN A 235 16.56 14.40 -6.98
N ALA A 236 16.08 15.59 -6.61
CA ALA A 236 16.93 16.70 -6.19
C ALA A 236 17.71 16.42 -4.89
N PHE A 237 17.13 15.66 -3.98
CA PHE A 237 17.75 15.29 -2.70
C PHE A 237 18.47 13.94 -2.73
N HIS A 238 18.41 13.20 -3.84
CA HIS A 238 18.97 11.85 -3.94
C HIS A 238 20.47 11.79 -3.61
N SER A 239 21.23 12.83 -3.97
CA SER A 239 22.68 12.94 -3.68
C SER A 239 23.01 13.22 -2.22
N LEU A 240 22.04 13.68 -1.42
CA LEU A 240 22.22 13.95 0.01
C LEU A 240 21.73 12.77 0.84
N ILE A 241 20.51 12.30 0.58
CA ILE A 241 19.88 11.17 1.25
C ILE A 241 18.95 10.49 0.22
N ALA A 242 19.14 9.21 -0.04
CA ALA A 242 18.36 8.43 -1.00
C ALA A 242 16.92 8.11 -0.50
N LEU A 243 16.11 9.14 -0.19
CA LEU A 243 14.73 8.98 0.26
C LEU A 243 13.78 8.78 -0.94
N PRO A 244 12.90 7.76 -0.91
CA PRO A 244 11.91 7.52 -1.95
C PRO A 244 10.88 8.65 -2.10
N GLN A 245 10.34 8.80 -3.31
CA GLN A 245 9.28 9.76 -3.65
C GLN A 245 8.10 9.75 -2.66
N ILE A 246 7.72 8.57 -2.18
CA ILE A 246 6.55 8.40 -1.32
C ILE A 246 6.63 9.29 -0.07
N PHE A 247 7.84 9.53 0.46
CA PHE A 247 8.04 10.33 1.66
C PHE A 247 7.67 11.78 1.44
N PHE A 248 8.14 12.35 0.34
CA PHE A 248 7.81 13.71 -0.03
C PHE A 248 6.33 13.83 -0.37
N ALA A 249 5.76 12.86 -1.08
CA ALA A 249 4.33 12.85 -1.43
C ALA A 249 3.44 12.88 -0.17
N MET A 250 3.72 12.02 0.81
CA MET A 250 2.96 11.94 2.07
C MET A 250 3.12 13.22 2.91
N MET A 251 4.31 13.80 3.03
CA MET A 251 4.53 15.06 3.75
C MET A 251 3.80 16.23 3.12
N ILE A 252 3.92 16.40 1.80
CA ILE A 252 3.23 17.46 1.05
C ILE A 252 1.73 17.30 1.21
N SER A 253 1.22 16.06 1.06
CA SER A 253 -0.21 15.79 1.18
C SER A 253 -0.75 16.09 2.58
N ALA A 254 -0.04 15.66 3.63
CA ALA A 254 -0.40 15.96 5.01
C ALA A 254 -0.39 17.47 5.31
N ALA A 255 0.62 18.19 4.81
CA ALA A 255 0.71 19.64 4.95
C ALA A 255 -0.44 20.36 4.23
N LEU A 256 -0.76 19.95 3.00
CA LEU A 256 -1.90 20.47 2.26
C LEU A 256 -3.21 20.17 2.99
N GLY A 257 -3.38 18.96 3.54
CA GLY A 257 -4.52 18.62 4.39
C GLY A 257 -4.65 19.56 5.59
N ALA A 258 -3.55 19.81 6.29
CA ALA A 258 -3.55 20.71 7.44
C ALA A 258 -3.88 22.17 7.06
N ILE A 259 -3.43 22.65 5.90
CA ILE A 259 -3.75 23.97 5.36
C ILE A 259 -5.24 24.04 4.96
N PHE A 260 -5.70 23.05 4.20
CA PHE A 260 -7.05 22.95 3.66
C PHE A 260 -7.97 22.10 4.54
N TYR A 261 -7.90 22.28 5.86
CA TYR A 261 -8.65 21.49 6.85
C TYR A 261 -10.19 21.57 6.73
N ASN A 262 -10.71 22.61 6.07
CA ASN A 262 -12.14 22.81 5.79
C ASN A 262 -12.58 22.25 4.41
N TRP A 263 -11.67 21.63 3.65
CA TRP A 263 -12.01 21.08 2.35
C TRP A 263 -12.93 19.85 2.50
N THR A 264 -14.14 19.95 1.96
CA THR A 264 -15.09 18.82 1.90
C THR A 264 -14.80 17.94 0.68
N PHE A 265 -14.74 16.62 0.87
CA PHE A 265 -14.35 15.69 -0.19
C PHE A 265 -15.34 15.62 -1.37
N GLY A 266 -14.79 15.78 -2.56
CA GLY A 266 -15.39 15.42 -3.83
C GLY A 266 -15.36 13.90 -4.10
N PRO A 267 -15.76 13.48 -5.31
CA PRO A 267 -15.90 12.08 -5.64
C PRO A 267 -14.57 11.33 -5.77
N THR A 268 -13.46 12.03 -6.00
CA THR A 268 -12.15 11.40 -6.19
C THR A 268 -11.59 10.95 -4.85
N LEU A 269 -11.51 11.86 -3.86
CA LEU A 269 -11.04 11.51 -2.53
C LEU A 269 -11.93 10.45 -1.87
N ARG A 270 -13.26 10.55 -2.00
CA ARG A 270 -14.19 9.56 -1.41
C ARG A 270 -13.99 8.15 -1.96
N ALA A 271 -13.86 8.02 -3.28
CA ALA A 271 -13.64 6.72 -3.89
C ALA A 271 -12.31 6.12 -3.44
N LEU A 272 -11.22 6.90 -3.51
CA LEU A 272 -9.89 6.43 -3.14
C LEU A 272 -9.75 6.13 -1.64
N LEU A 273 -10.41 6.87 -0.74
CA LEU A 273 -10.45 6.54 0.70
C LEU A 273 -11.15 5.21 0.96
N PHE A 274 -12.23 4.95 0.23
CA PHE A 274 -13.04 3.75 0.43
C PHE A 274 -12.41 2.51 -0.20
N ALA A 275 -12.02 2.57 -1.47
CA ALA A 275 -11.59 1.41 -2.25
C ALA A 275 -10.18 1.53 -2.85
N GLY A 276 -9.51 2.66 -2.72
CA GLY A 276 -8.15 2.85 -3.25
C GLY A 276 -7.17 1.82 -2.69
N ILE A 277 -7.03 1.74 -1.36
CA ILE A 277 -6.18 0.74 -0.71
C ILE A 277 -6.64 -0.69 -1.06
N PRO A 278 -7.92 -1.10 -0.87
CA PRO A 278 -8.39 -2.43 -1.26
C PRO A 278 -8.04 -2.87 -2.69
N VAL A 279 -8.20 -1.99 -3.69
CA VAL A 279 -7.88 -2.30 -5.10
C VAL A 279 -6.38 -2.45 -5.32
N VAL A 280 -5.57 -1.56 -4.72
CA VAL A 280 -4.11 -1.66 -4.76
C VAL A 280 -3.60 -2.94 -4.10
N LEU A 281 -4.18 -3.30 -2.95
CA LEU A 281 -3.83 -4.51 -2.22
C LEU A 281 -4.15 -5.77 -3.03
N ALA A 282 -5.31 -5.81 -3.72
CA ALA A 282 -5.68 -6.92 -4.60
C ALA A 282 -4.62 -7.18 -5.68
N ALA A 283 -4.09 -6.13 -6.32
CA ALA A 283 -3.00 -6.26 -7.29
C ALA A 283 -1.70 -6.74 -6.65
N ASN A 284 -1.31 -6.14 -5.52
CA ASN A 284 -0.09 -6.54 -4.80
C ASN A 284 -0.13 -8.01 -4.36
N PHE A 285 -1.27 -8.52 -3.91
CA PHE A 285 -1.40 -9.94 -3.52
C PHE A 285 -1.38 -10.89 -4.70
N MET A 286 -1.91 -10.48 -5.85
CA MET A 286 -1.79 -11.30 -7.05
C MET A 286 -0.33 -11.46 -7.46
N VAL A 287 0.44 -10.36 -7.50
CA VAL A 287 1.88 -10.44 -7.78
C VAL A 287 2.60 -11.21 -6.68
N GLY A 288 2.29 -10.96 -5.40
CA GLY A 288 2.90 -11.67 -4.27
C GLY A 288 2.63 -13.17 -4.26
N GLY A 289 1.40 -13.58 -4.60
CA GLY A 289 0.99 -14.98 -4.72
C GLY A 289 1.78 -15.73 -5.80
N SER A 290 2.03 -15.07 -6.93
CA SER A 290 2.81 -15.65 -8.04
C SER A 290 4.26 -15.96 -7.67
N ARG A 291 4.81 -15.28 -6.65
CA ARG A 291 6.21 -15.45 -6.21
C ARG A 291 6.38 -16.38 -5.01
N ILE A 292 5.30 -17.00 -4.51
CA ILE A 292 5.37 -17.88 -3.33
C ILE A 292 6.34 -19.05 -3.57
N GLY A 293 6.24 -19.73 -4.73
CA GLY A 293 7.08 -20.88 -5.06
C GLY A 293 8.57 -20.54 -5.11
N ASP A 294 8.92 -19.50 -5.85
CA ASP A 294 10.30 -19.02 -6.01
C ASP A 294 10.92 -18.59 -4.68
N ALA A 295 10.13 -17.93 -3.82
CA ALA A 295 10.64 -17.44 -2.55
C ALA A 295 11.13 -18.57 -1.64
N PHE A 296 10.43 -19.71 -1.60
CA PHE A 296 10.89 -20.88 -0.83
C PHE A 296 12.15 -21.55 -1.40
N ALA A 297 12.52 -21.26 -2.66
CA ALA A 297 13.75 -21.75 -3.27
C ALA A 297 14.98 -20.88 -2.96
N ILE A 298 14.79 -19.64 -2.46
CA ILE A 298 15.89 -18.71 -2.16
C ILE A 298 16.61 -19.14 -0.88
N GLN A 299 17.93 -19.30 -0.96
CA GLN A 299 18.77 -19.66 0.18
C GLN A 299 18.72 -18.57 1.26
N GLY A 300 18.53 -18.97 2.53
CA GLY A 300 18.40 -18.03 3.66
C GLY A 300 17.01 -17.41 3.83
N MET A 301 16.10 -17.59 2.86
CA MET A 301 14.75 -17.04 2.93
C MET A 301 13.97 -17.60 4.12
N ASN A 302 14.17 -18.86 4.50
CA ASN A 302 13.52 -19.47 5.66
C ASN A 302 13.69 -18.66 6.96
N ALA A 303 14.86 -18.07 7.19
CA ALA A 303 15.10 -17.24 8.38
C ALA A 303 14.29 -15.93 8.30
N VAL A 304 14.26 -15.30 7.12
CA VAL A 304 13.40 -14.13 6.82
C VAL A 304 11.93 -14.46 7.03
N LEU A 305 11.47 -15.65 6.63
CA LEU A 305 10.07 -16.06 6.75
C LEU A 305 9.69 -16.30 8.21
N THR A 306 10.56 -17.00 8.91
CA THR A 306 10.36 -17.36 10.32
C THR A 306 10.27 -16.08 11.14
N TYR A 307 11.23 -15.17 10.98
CA TYR A 307 11.18 -13.87 11.65
C TYR A 307 9.99 -13.02 11.18
N GLY A 308 9.69 -12.99 9.87
CA GLY A 308 8.55 -12.25 9.33
C GLY A 308 7.23 -12.66 9.98
N PHE A 309 6.97 -13.97 10.10
CA PHE A 309 5.75 -14.50 10.72
C PHE A 309 5.69 -14.23 12.23
N PHE A 310 6.73 -14.63 12.98
CA PHE A 310 6.71 -14.48 14.44
C PHE A 310 6.90 -13.03 14.89
N GLY A 311 7.70 -12.27 14.16
CA GLY A 311 7.87 -10.84 14.33
C GLY A 311 6.54 -10.11 14.17
N GLN A 312 5.68 -10.55 13.27
CA GLN A 312 4.34 -9.98 13.17
C GLN A 312 3.45 -10.30 14.36
N LEU A 313 3.50 -11.54 14.86
CA LEU A 313 2.82 -11.86 16.10
C LEU A 313 3.35 -11.00 17.26
N PHE A 314 4.67 -10.83 17.33
CA PHE A 314 5.34 -10.04 18.37
C PHE A 314 4.99 -8.55 18.30
N TRP A 315 5.24 -7.88 17.18
CA TRP A 315 5.07 -6.44 17.06
C TRP A 315 3.61 -6.02 17.10
N MET A 316 2.72 -6.83 16.52
CA MET A 316 1.30 -6.51 16.48
C MET A 316 0.58 -6.92 17.76
N PHE A 317 0.58 -8.21 18.10
CA PHE A 317 -0.12 -8.67 19.30
C PHE A 317 0.63 -8.26 20.57
N GLY A 318 1.94 -8.07 20.54
CA GLY A 318 2.67 -7.43 21.64
C GLY A 318 2.25 -5.97 21.84
N GLY A 319 2.11 -5.18 20.78
CA GLY A 319 1.58 -3.81 20.87
C GLY A 319 0.16 -3.77 21.45
N ILE A 320 -0.73 -4.63 20.95
CA ILE A 320 -2.10 -4.78 21.48
C ILE A 320 -2.06 -5.24 22.95
N ALA A 321 -1.22 -6.21 23.29
CA ALA A 321 -1.07 -6.72 24.64
C ALA A 321 -0.61 -5.63 25.61
N LEU A 322 0.34 -4.77 25.21
CA LEU A 322 0.78 -3.63 26.02
C LEU A 322 -0.36 -2.64 26.28
N VAL A 323 -1.16 -2.33 25.25
CA VAL A 323 -2.35 -1.48 25.40
C VAL A 323 -3.37 -2.12 26.35
N MET A 324 -3.64 -3.42 26.21
CA MET A 324 -4.57 -4.13 27.11
C MET A 324 -4.07 -4.19 28.55
N LEU A 325 -2.80 -4.53 28.77
CA LEU A 325 -2.21 -4.71 30.10
C LEU A 325 -2.03 -3.38 30.83
N ILE A 326 -1.47 -2.39 30.16
CA ILE A 326 -1.03 -1.14 30.81
C ILE A 326 -2.11 -0.07 30.68
N ALA A 327 -2.66 0.15 29.49
CA ALA A 327 -3.69 1.15 29.28
C ALA A 327 -5.09 0.68 29.71
N LYS A 328 -5.25 -0.62 30.00
CA LYS A 328 -6.50 -1.23 30.49
C LYS A 328 -7.69 -1.02 29.54
N THR A 329 -7.43 -1.11 28.24
CA THR A 329 -8.47 -1.02 27.21
C THR A 329 -8.32 -2.16 26.20
N ALA A 330 -9.41 -2.85 25.90
CA ALA A 330 -9.48 -3.89 24.87
C ALA A 330 -10.38 -3.49 23.70
N HIS A 331 -10.77 -2.21 23.63
CA HIS A 331 -11.74 -1.73 22.66
C HIS A 331 -11.11 -1.39 21.29
N ILE A 332 -11.67 -1.91 20.20
CA ILE A 332 -11.17 -1.75 18.83
C ILE A 332 -10.98 -0.31 18.36
N ARG A 333 -11.80 0.62 18.86
CA ARG A 333 -11.68 2.06 18.55
C ARG A 333 -10.31 2.65 18.92
N ASN A 334 -9.61 2.00 19.86
CA ASN A 334 -8.25 2.31 20.27
C ASN A 334 -7.26 1.36 19.60
N LEU A 335 -7.54 0.05 19.65
CA LEU A 335 -6.62 -0.98 19.16
C LEU A 335 -6.40 -0.91 17.65
N ALA A 336 -7.46 -0.82 16.84
CA ALA A 336 -7.31 -0.87 15.38
C ALA A 336 -6.57 0.37 14.84
N PRO A 337 -6.98 1.61 15.17
CA PRO A 337 -6.25 2.80 14.72
C PRO A 337 -4.84 2.89 15.33
N GLY A 338 -4.67 2.50 16.60
CA GLY A 338 -3.38 2.50 17.27
C GLY A 338 -2.39 1.54 16.60
N MET A 339 -2.83 0.35 16.17
CA MET A 339 -1.99 -0.59 15.43
C MET A 339 -1.79 -0.20 13.97
N ALA A 340 -2.82 0.36 13.31
CA ALA A 340 -2.69 0.92 11.97
C ALA A 340 -1.61 2.01 11.91
N GLY A 341 -1.60 2.93 12.88
CA GLY A 341 -0.57 3.96 12.99
C GLY A 341 0.78 3.44 13.46
N SER A 342 0.81 2.72 14.58
CA SER A 342 2.07 2.27 15.20
C SER A 342 2.87 1.27 14.39
N LEU A 343 2.27 0.58 13.44
CA LEU A 343 3.01 -0.30 12.53
C LEU A 343 2.99 0.21 11.10
N SER A 344 2.31 1.33 10.83
CA SER A 344 1.94 1.75 9.47
C SER A 344 1.37 0.59 8.65
N HIS A 345 0.55 -0.23 9.31
CA HIS A 345 0.21 -1.57 8.83
C HIS A 345 -0.80 -1.46 7.69
N SER A 346 -0.42 -1.96 6.51
CA SER A 346 -1.18 -1.77 5.28
C SER A 346 -2.62 -2.32 5.33
N GLY A 347 -2.78 -3.57 5.77
CA GLY A 347 -4.08 -4.21 5.93
C GLY A 347 -5.01 -3.50 6.92
N LEU A 348 -4.54 -3.24 8.15
CA LEU A 348 -5.32 -2.53 9.17
C LEU A 348 -5.65 -1.09 8.78
N THR A 349 -4.74 -0.40 8.10
CA THR A 349 -5.01 0.94 7.57
C THR A 349 -6.15 0.90 6.59
N GLY A 350 -6.09 0.00 5.59
CA GLY A 350 -7.17 -0.18 4.62
C GLY A 350 -8.50 -0.53 5.26
N ALA A 351 -8.51 -1.44 6.25
CA ALA A 351 -9.74 -1.87 6.91
C ALA A 351 -10.34 -0.76 7.77
N CYS A 352 -9.51 0.03 8.44
CA CYS A 352 -9.97 1.21 9.16
C CYS A 352 -10.55 2.26 8.19
N THR A 353 -9.82 2.64 7.13
CA THR A 353 -10.26 3.69 6.20
C THR A 353 -11.49 3.30 5.38
N ALA A 354 -11.65 2.01 5.07
CA ALA A 354 -12.84 1.46 4.44
C ALA A 354 -14.06 1.41 5.39
N GLY A 355 -13.86 1.61 6.70
CA GLY A 355 -14.91 1.64 7.70
C GLY A 355 -15.27 0.27 8.29
N ASP A 356 -14.47 -0.77 8.04
CA ASP A 356 -14.76 -2.15 8.45
C ASP A 356 -14.83 -2.31 9.98
N PHE A 357 -14.09 -1.47 10.71
CA PHE A 357 -14.07 -1.45 12.18
C PHE A 357 -14.89 -0.31 12.79
N GLY A 358 -15.80 0.27 12.01
CA GLY A 358 -16.70 1.34 12.42
C GLY A 358 -16.13 2.75 12.21
N GLN A 359 -17.04 3.74 12.30
CA GLN A 359 -16.74 5.14 11.94
C GLN A 359 -15.66 5.79 12.82
N VAL A 360 -15.59 5.44 14.10
CA VAL A 360 -14.57 5.99 15.00
C VAL A 360 -13.18 5.54 14.57
N ALA A 361 -13.02 4.26 14.22
CA ALA A 361 -11.74 3.75 13.73
C ALA A 361 -11.36 4.39 12.38
N ALA A 362 -12.34 4.56 11.48
CA ALA A 362 -12.15 5.23 10.19
C ALA A 362 -11.71 6.68 10.31
N LYS A 363 -12.26 7.43 11.27
CA LYS A 363 -11.86 8.82 11.55
C LYS A 363 -10.48 8.89 12.19
N ARG A 364 -10.16 7.95 13.09
CA ARG A 364 -8.89 7.95 13.85
C ARG A 364 -7.70 7.45 13.04
N ALA A 365 -7.85 6.46 12.16
CA ALA A 365 -6.72 5.84 11.47
C ALA A 365 -5.90 6.83 10.61
N PRO A 366 -6.50 7.75 9.81
CA PRO A 366 -5.73 8.78 9.10
C PRO A 366 -4.85 9.64 10.03
N ILE A 367 -5.33 9.97 11.23
CA ILE A 367 -4.55 10.72 12.22
C ILE A 367 -3.35 9.89 12.70
N MET A 368 -3.59 8.61 13.01
CA MET A 368 -2.59 7.71 13.57
C MET A 368 -1.46 7.37 12.60
N ILE A 369 -1.74 7.33 11.29
CA ILE A 369 -0.69 7.09 10.27
C ILE A 369 0.15 8.34 9.96
N ASN A 370 -0.41 9.55 10.15
CA ASN A 370 0.28 10.80 9.80
C ASN A 370 1.34 11.21 10.83
N ILE A 371 1.03 11.13 12.13
CA ILE A 371 1.96 11.58 13.18
C ILE A 371 3.30 10.88 13.10
N PRO A 372 3.34 9.54 13.03
CA PRO A 372 4.61 8.86 13.01
C PRO A 372 5.38 9.18 11.72
N PHE A 373 4.68 9.48 10.63
CA PHE A 373 5.26 9.93 9.36
C PHE A 373 6.13 11.18 9.44
N PHE A 374 5.75 12.17 10.25
CA PHE A 374 6.60 13.35 10.43
C PHE A 374 7.95 13.01 11.08
N GLY A 375 7.98 12.01 11.96
CA GLY A 375 9.23 11.54 12.55
C GLY A 375 10.08 10.68 11.62
N HIS A 376 9.49 10.14 10.53
CA HIS A 376 10.19 9.26 9.62
C HIS A 376 11.31 9.91 8.82
N VAL A 377 11.27 11.23 8.58
CA VAL A 377 12.35 11.91 7.86
C VAL A 377 13.70 11.69 8.58
N PHE A 378 13.73 11.86 9.90
CA PHE A 378 14.93 11.68 10.71
C PHE A 378 15.33 10.21 10.86
N VAL A 379 14.33 9.35 10.98
CA VAL A 379 14.46 7.90 11.14
C VAL A 379 15.00 7.24 9.86
N PHE A 380 14.43 7.56 8.70
CA PHE A 380 14.88 7.00 7.44
C PHE A 380 16.23 7.55 6.96
N SER A 381 16.68 8.71 7.45
CA SER A 381 18.08 9.13 7.25
C SER A 381 19.06 8.13 7.86
N ILE A 382 18.76 7.57 9.04
CA ILE A 382 19.59 6.53 9.67
C ILE A 382 19.55 5.24 8.85
N LEU A 383 18.38 4.87 8.32
CA LEU A 383 18.24 3.69 7.47
C LEU A 383 18.96 3.85 6.13
N ALA A 384 18.89 5.02 5.50
CA ALA A 384 19.60 5.31 4.26
C ALA A 384 21.12 5.17 4.44
N ILE A 385 21.67 5.77 5.50
CA ILE A 385 23.10 5.62 5.84
C ILE A 385 23.44 4.17 6.20
N SER A 386 22.52 3.45 6.86
CA SER A 386 22.72 2.02 7.16
C SER A 386 22.73 1.17 5.89
N ALA A 387 21.90 1.50 4.89
CA ALA A 387 21.87 0.83 3.60
C ALA A 387 23.16 1.04 2.83
N GLU A 388 23.68 2.27 2.77
CA GLU A 388 24.99 2.58 2.16
C GLU A 388 26.15 1.82 2.82
N ARG A 389 26.06 1.57 4.14
CA ARG A 389 27.07 0.82 4.91
C ARG A 389 26.88 -0.69 4.86
N GLY A 390 25.76 -1.18 4.32
CA GLY A 390 25.38 -2.59 4.37
C GLY A 390 25.16 -3.14 5.78
N THR A 391 25.10 -2.29 6.81
CA THR A 391 24.93 -2.69 8.23
C THR A 391 24.17 -1.62 9.00
N LEU A 392 23.43 -2.04 10.02
CA LEU A 392 22.65 -1.12 10.85
C LEU A 392 23.56 -0.15 11.64
N TRP A 393 23.25 1.14 11.58
CA TRP A 393 23.97 2.14 12.37
C TRP A 393 23.53 2.08 13.85
N LEU A 394 24.15 1.18 14.61
CA LEU A 394 23.72 0.77 15.96
C LEU A 394 23.64 1.92 16.97
N GLY A 395 24.60 2.85 16.98
CA GLY A 395 24.61 3.97 17.93
C GLY A 395 23.35 4.83 17.88
N PRO A 396 23.06 5.49 16.74
CA PRO A 396 21.82 6.26 16.55
C PRO A 396 20.56 5.41 16.68
N THR A 397 20.60 4.15 16.21
CA THR A 397 19.50 3.20 16.36
C THR A 397 19.15 2.99 17.84
N ALA A 398 20.13 2.73 18.69
CA ALA A 398 19.91 2.50 20.13
C ALA A 398 19.29 3.72 20.81
N VAL A 399 19.77 4.93 20.50
CA VAL A 399 19.21 6.18 21.04
C VAL A 399 17.74 6.33 20.64
N ILE A 400 17.42 6.08 19.37
CA ILE A 400 16.06 6.20 18.87
C ILE A 400 15.15 5.12 19.47
N VAL A 401 15.61 3.88 19.61
CA VAL A 401 14.85 2.82 20.28
C VAL A 401 14.53 3.20 21.73
N LEU A 402 15.49 3.74 22.48
CA LEU A 402 15.26 4.22 23.85
C LEU A 402 14.20 5.33 23.90
N ILE A 403 14.24 6.28 22.97
CA ILE A 403 13.21 7.33 22.82
C ILE A 403 11.84 6.69 22.52
N GLY A 404 11.79 5.74 21.59
CA GLY A 404 10.57 5.00 21.23
C GLY A 404 9.95 4.29 22.44
N VAL A 405 10.78 3.60 23.24
CA VAL A 405 10.33 2.90 24.47
C VAL A 405 9.78 3.90 25.48
N GLY A 406 10.48 5.00 25.72
CA GLY A 406 10.03 6.06 26.63
C GLY A 406 8.70 6.68 26.19
N LEU A 407 8.55 6.97 24.89
CA LEU A 407 7.31 7.50 24.32
C LEU A 407 6.16 6.50 24.41
N THR A 408 6.40 5.23 24.12
CA THR A 408 5.41 4.15 24.27
C THR A 408 4.94 4.05 25.72
N ALA A 409 5.86 3.99 26.67
CA ALA A 409 5.52 3.88 28.09
C ALA A 409 4.64 5.06 28.56
N LEU A 410 5.03 6.28 28.19
CA LEU A 410 4.28 7.49 28.55
C LEU A 410 2.90 7.51 27.85
N ALA A 411 2.82 7.08 26.60
CA ALA A 411 1.56 6.98 25.86
C ALA A 411 0.58 6.00 26.52
N LEU A 412 1.06 4.83 26.96
CA LEU A 412 0.23 3.83 27.64
C LEU A 412 -0.31 4.34 28.98
N LEU A 413 0.51 5.08 29.73
CA LEU A 413 0.08 5.74 30.98
C LEU A 413 -0.98 6.82 30.72
N ASN A 414 -0.79 7.63 29.66
CA ASN A 414 -1.77 8.65 29.27
C ASN A 414 -3.09 8.03 28.79
N LEU A 415 -3.03 6.95 28.01
CA LEU A 415 -4.21 6.25 27.52
C LEU A 415 -5.01 5.65 28.68
N ARG A 416 -4.33 5.10 29.70
CA ARG A 416 -4.97 4.65 30.95
C ARG A 416 -5.75 5.76 31.65
N ARG A 417 -5.23 6.98 31.63
CA ARG A 417 -5.83 8.17 32.27
C ARG A 417 -6.90 8.85 31.41
N ALA A 418 -7.13 8.39 30.18
CA ALA A 418 -8.10 9.00 29.28
C ALA A 418 -9.55 8.75 29.72
N HIS A 419 -9.84 7.64 30.43
CA HIS A 419 -11.17 7.32 30.96
C HIS A 419 -12.33 7.47 29.95
N GLY A 420 -12.08 7.11 28.68
CA GLY A 420 -13.08 7.18 27.61
C GLY A 420 -13.24 8.54 26.93
N ASP A 421 -12.48 9.56 27.33
CA ASP A 421 -12.40 10.86 26.66
C ASP A 421 -11.73 10.71 25.29
N ASP A 422 -12.52 10.87 24.22
CA ASP A 422 -12.10 10.67 22.83
C ASP A 422 -10.84 11.46 22.49
N ARG A 423 -10.75 12.71 22.96
CA ARG A 423 -9.64 13.59 22.62
C ARG A 423 -8.35 13.17 23.32
N LYS A 424 -8.44 12.79 24.59
CA LYS A 424 -7.28 12.27 25.35
C LYS A 424 -6.84 10.92 24.79
N GLU A 425 -7.78 10.05 24.43
CA GLU A 425 -7.49 8.78 23.76
C GLU A 425 -6.74 9.01 22.45
N VAL A 426 -7.23 9.90 21.58
CA VAL A 426 -6.59 10.21 20.29
C VAL A 426 -5.17 10.76 20.49
N LYS A 427 -4.96 11.70 21.40
CA LYS A 427 -3.61 12.24 21.69
C LYS A 427 -2.66 11.17 22.23
N ALA A 428 -3.13 10.33 23.15
CA ALA A 428 -2.32 9.23 23.68
C ALA A 428 -2.01 8.18 22.61
N LEU A 429 -2.98 7.87 21.73
CA LEU A 429 -2.80 6.96 20.61
C LEU A 429 -1.84 7.52 19.55
N MET A 430 -1.82 8.84 19.32
CA MET A 430 -0.81 9.48 18.45
C MET A 430 0.60 9.25 19.00
N GLN A 431 0.77 9.44 20.31
CA GLN A 431 2.04 9.20 20.99
C GLN A 431 2.43 7.72 20.96
N PHE A 432 1.48 6.81 21.20
CA PHE A 432 1.69 5.37 21.10
C PHE A 432 2.08 4.98 19.67
N SER A 433 1.39 5.53 18.67
CA SER A 433 1.67 5.29 17.25
C SER A 433 3.10 5.69 16.91
N PHE A 434 3.57 6.83 17.41
CA PHE A 434 4.94 7.24 17.15
C PHE A 434 5.97 6.40 17.92
N GLY A 435 5.77 6.20 19.23
CA GLY A 435 6.71 5.48 20.08
C GLY A 435 6.85 4.01 19.72
N TRP A 436 5.72 3.31 19.53
CA TRP A 436 5.72 1.88 19.24
C TRP A 436 6.22 1.60 17.83
N GLN A 437 5.99 2.49 16.86
CA GLN A 437 6.57 2.34 15.53
C GLN A 437 8.08 2.44 15.54
N ILE A 438 8.64 3.40 16.27
CA ILE A 438 10.08 3.51 16.44
C ILE A 438 10.64 2.21 17.05
N CYS A 439 9.97 1.69 18.08
CA CYS A 439 10.32 0.40 18.68
C CYS A 439 10.25 -0.73 17.66
N ALA A 440 9.19 -0.77 16.86
CA ALA A 440 8.95 -1.84 15.91
C ALA A 440 9.98 -1.80 14.78
N VAL A 441 10.15 -0.67 14.10
CA VAL A 441 11.10 -0.51 13.00
C VAL A 441 12.54 -0.73 13.47
N PHE A 442 13.03 0.07 14.43
CA PHE A 442 14.43 0.02 14.81
C PHE A 442 14.76 -1.02 15.87
N GLY A 443 13.84 -1.29 16.79
CA GLY A 443 14.02 -2.38 17.74
C GLY A 443 14.04 -3.72 17.01
N GLY A 444 13.19 -3.89 15.99
CA GLY A 444 13.22 -5.06 15.12
C GLY A 444 14.53 -5.20 14.34
N LEU A 445 15.00 -4.13 13.70
CA LEU A 445 16.30 -4.17 13.01
C LEU A 445 17.48 -4.37 13.99
N ALA A 446 17.43 -3.79 15.18
CA ALA A 446 18.43 -4.00 16.21
C ALA A 446 18.44 -5.46 16.71
N LEU A 447 17.28 -6.06 16.89
CA LEU A 447 17.16 -7.48 17.23
C LEU A 447 17.73 -8.36 16.10
N LEU A 448 17.38 -8.08 14.85
CA LEU A 448 17.90 -8.80 13.68
C LEU A 448 19.40 -8.62 13.47
N SER A 449 19.98 -7.49 13.91
CA SER A 449 21.44 -7.29 13.85
C SER A 449 22.23 -8.24 14.73
N LEU A 450 21.56 -8.96 15.65
CA LEU A 450 22.15 -10.04 16.45
C LEU A 450 22.13 -11.40 15.73
N SER A 451 21.39 -11.51 14.62
CA SER A 451 21.31 -12.72 13.81
C SER A 451 22.44 -12.76 12.76
N THR A 452 22.57 -13.90 12.07
CA THR A 452 23.48 -14.04 10.93
C THR A 452 22.84 -13.63 9.60
N ILE A 453 21.62 -13.10 9.61
CA ILE A 453 20.89 -12.69 8.39
C ILE A 453 21.56 -11.43 7.82
N PRO A 454 21.86 -11.39 6.51
CA PRO A 454 22.32 -10.18 5.82
C PRO A 454 21.41 -8.97 6.07
N PHE A 455 21.96 -7.75 6.02
CA PHE A 455 21.21 -6.55 6.42
C PHE A 455 20.02 -6.24 5.51
N ASP A 456 20.19 -6.40 4.20
CA ASP A 456 19.12 -6.31 3.20
C ASP A 456 17.97 -7.28 3.53
N TYR A 457 18.29 -8.55 3.79
CA TYR A 457 17.30 -9.56 4.19
C TYR A 457 16.71 -9.30 5.57
N SER A 458 17.45 -8.67 6.49
CA SER A 458 16.93 -8.22 7.79
C SER A 458 15.89 -7.10 7.62
N VAL A 459 16.13 -6.15 6.71
CA VAL A 459 15.13 -5.12 6.38
C VAL A 459 13.90 -5.73 5.74
N MET A 460 14.07 -6.73 4.88
CA MET A 460 12.95 -7.49 4.32
C MET A 460 12.15 -8.23 5.41
N ALA A 461 12.83 -8.94 6.30
CA ALA A 461 12.22 -9.67 7.41
C ALA A 461 11.44 -8.74 8.33
N GLN A 462 12.03 -7.58 8.67
CA GLN A 462 11.36 -6.59 9.49
C GLN A 462 10.18 -5.94 8.76
N SER A 463 10.35 -5.55 7.49
CA SER A 463 9.28 -4.98 6.68
C SER A 463 8.07 -5.92 6.61
N SER A 464 8.32 -7.21 6.41
CA SER A 464 7.31 -8.28 6.50
C SER A 464 6.69 -8.34 7.90
N ALA A 465 7.50 -8.40 8.95
CA ALA A 465 7.03 -8.52 10.33
C ALA A 465 6.06 -7.42 10.74
N ILE A 466 6.20 -6.19 10.23
CA ILE A 466 5.33 -5.08 10.64
C ILE A 466 4.33 -4.63 9.56
N SER A 467 4.39 -5.20 8.34
CA SER A 467 3.54 -4.79 7.20
C SER A 467 3.59 -3.29 6.91
N HIS A 468 4.76 -2.68 7.07
CA HIS A 468 4.91 -1.23 7.19
C HIS A 468 5.08 -0.55 5.83
N PHE A 469 4.15 0.35 5.46
CA PHE A 469 4.17 1.05 4.17
C PHE A 469 5.49 1.79 3.86
N GLY A 470 6.06 2.48 4.85
CA GLY A 470 7.33 3.20 4.69
C GLY A 470 8.54 2.31 4.36
N LEU A 471 8.76 1.21 5.10
CA LEU A 471 9.83 0.25 4.81
C LEU A 471 9.59 -0.43 3.47
N PHE A 472 8.36 -0.84 3.18
CA PHE A 472 7.97 -1.40 1.89
C PHE A 472 8.37 -0.46 0.74
N ALA A 473 8.00 0.81 0.83
CA ALA A 473 8.31 1.78 -0.20
C ALA A 473 9.81 2.13 -0.28
N ALA A 474 10.55 2.03 0.83
CA ALA A 474 11.99 2.17 0.84
C ALA A 474 12.67 1.01 0.10
N VAL A 475 12.24 -0.23 0.35
CA VAL A 475 12.69 -1.38 -0.44
C VAL A 475 12.26 -1.20 -1.91
N GLN A 476 11.05 -0.69 -2.18
CA GLN A 476 10.52 -0.53 -3.56
C GLN A 476 11.23 0.55 -4.35
N GLY A 477 11.68 1.60 -3.66
CA GLY A 477 12.54 2.63 -4.21
C GLY A 477 14.01 2.21 -4.29
N GLU A 478 14.32 0.91 -4.20
CA GLU A 478 15.67 0.34 -4.34
C GLU A 478 16.68 0.83 -3.30
N MET A 479 16.23 1.39 -2.17
CA MET A 479 17.13 1.86 -1.09
C MET A 479 18.04 0.75 -0.57
N PHE A 480 17.56 -0.50 -0.59
CA PHE A 480 18.28 -1.68 -0.12
C PHE A 480 18.71 -2.61 -1.26
N GLY A 481 18.82 -2.07 -2.48
CA GLY A 481 19.22 -2.82 -3.68
C GLY A 481 18.06 -3.35 -4.51
N SER A 482 18.36 -3.65 -5.78
CA SER A 482 17.38 -4.11 -6.77
C SER A 482 16.86 -5.52 -6.49
N GLU A 483 17.69 -6.40 -5.92
CA GLU A 483 17.27 -7.77 -5.55
C GLU A 483 16.19 -7.75 -4.45
N ALA A 484 16.43 -7.00 -3.37
CA ALA A 484 15.44 -6.81 -2.31
C ALA A 484 14.15 -6.17 -2.88
N ALA A 485 14.28 -5.25 -3.84
CA ALA A 485 13.15 -4.62 -4.51
C ALA A 485 12.29 -5.61 -5.32
N LEU A 486 12.92 -6.59 -5.96
CA LEU A 486 12.21 -7.64 -6.71
C LEU A 486 11.46 -8.62 -5.79
N LEU A 487 11.92 -8.79 -4.54
CA LEU A 487 11.28 -9.66 -3.55
C LEU A 487 10.13 -8.98 -2.80
N ILE A 488 9.83 -7.73 -3.11
CA ILE A 488 8.78 -6.95 -2.44
C ILE A 488 7.39 -7.55 -2.52
N PRO A 489 6.89 -8.01 -3.68
CA PRO A 489 5.56 -8.59 -3.72
C PRO A 489 5.45 -9.79 -2.75
N PHE A 490 6.56 -10.48 -2.52
CA PHE A 490 6.68 -11.53 -1.53
C PHE A 490 6.77 -11.01 -0.08
N ILE A 491 7.61 -9.99 0.20
CA ILE A 491 7.65 -9.31 1.52
C ILE A 491 6.26 -8.80 1.89
N PHE A 492 5.51 -8.32 0.90
CA PHE A 492 4.15 -7.90 1.09
C PHE A 492 3.28 -9.11 1.38
N SER A 493 3.32 -10.20 0.61
CA SER A 493 2.47 -11.37 0.86
C SER A 493 2.75 -12.12 2.17
N MET A 494 3.94 -12.01 2.76
CA MET A 494 4.32 -12.75 3.97
C MET A 494 3.53 -12.41 5.25
N PRO A 495 3.31 -11.13 5.61
CA PRO A 495 2.51 -10.80 6.77
C PRO A 495 1.06 -11.31 6.71
N PHE A 496 0.63 -11.74 5.53
CA PHE A 496 -0.71 -12.24 5.32
C PHE A 496 -0.92 -13.68 5.79
N LEU A 497 0.14 -14.39 6.21
CA LEU A 497 -0.01 -15.64 6.98
C LEU A 497 -0.67 -15.38 8.35
N VAL A 498 -0.44 -14.20 8.93
CA VAL A 498 -1.00 -13.83 10.24
C VAL A 498 -2.28 -13.02 10.10
N HIS A 499 -2.48 -12.27 9.00
CA HIS A 499 -3.68 -11.42 8.82
C HIS A 499 -5.01 -12.15 9.00
N PRO A 500 -5.20 -13.42 8.58
CA PRO A 500 -6.37 -14.19 8.97
C PRO A 500 -6.63 -14.23 10.46
N LEU A 501 -5.59 -14.42 11.27
CA LEU A 501 -5.71 -14.39 12.73
C LEU A 501 -6.05 -12.97 13.22
N VAL A 502 -5.44 -11.94 12.66
CA VAL A 502 -5.68 -10.53 13.02
C VAL A 502 -7.11 -10.11 12.75
N PHE A 503 -7.53 -10.23 11.49
CA PHE A 503 -8.85 -9.85 11.04
C PHE A 503 -9.92 -10.73 11.67
N TYR A 504 -9.61 -12.00 11.96
CA TYR A 504 -10.50 -12.84 12.76
C TYR A 504 -10.69 -12.27 14.18
N MET A 505 -9.61 -11.88 14.85
CA MET A 505 -9.66 -11.29 16.19
C MET A 505 -10.42 -9.96 16.22
N PHE A 506 -10.20 -9.09 15.23
CA PHE A 506 -10.97 -7.85 15.09
C PHE A 506 -12.43 -8.10 14.74
N GLY A 507 -12.74 -9.09 13.89
CA GLY A 507 -14.11 -9.50 13.60
C GLY A 507 -14.83 -10.03 14.85
N LYS A 508 -14.15 -10.84 15.67
CA LYS A 508 -14.67 -11.30 16.97
C LYS A 508 -14.88 -10.15 17.95
N ALA A 509 -14.01 -9.14 17.90
CA ALA A 509 -14.19 -7.94 18.70
C ALA A 509 -15.42 -7.14 18.27
N MET A 510 -15.64 -7.00 16.95
CA MET A 510 -16.82 -6.35 16.38
C MET A 510 -18.14 -7.07 16.74
N GLU A 511 -18.13 -8.41 16.85
CA GLU A 511 -19.26 -9.19 17.37
C GLU A 511 -19.53 -8.92 18.87
N ARG A 512 -18.51 -8.48 19.62
CA ARG A 512 -18.56 -8.26 21.07
C ARG A 512 -18.58 -6.78 21.42
N ASN A 513 -19.35 -5.97 20.68
CA ASN A 513 -19.46 -4.52 20.90
C ASN A 513 -18.11 -3.79 20.94
N GLY A 514 -17.13 -4.28 20.17
CA GLY A 514 -15.81 -3.70 20.08
C GLY A 514 -14.78 -4.23 21.08
N GLU A 515 -15.15 -5.13 22.00
CA GLU A 515 -14.21 -5.70 22.99
C GLU A 515 -13.45 -6.90 22.42
N MET A 516 -12.14 -6.74 22.23
CA MET A 516 -11.28 -7.78 21.67
C MET A 516 -11.01 -8.91 22.68
N PRO A 517 -11.03 -10.19 22.27
CA PRO A 517 -10.72 -11.29 23.17
C PRO A 517 -9.28 -11.21 23.73
N ILE A 518 -9.15 -11.08 25.05
CA ILE A 518 -7.87 -10.81 25.72
C ILE A 518 -6.92 -12.02 25.72
N LYS A 519 -7.43 -13.22 26.07
CA LYS A 519 -6.57 -14.42 26.22
C LYS A 519 -5.82 -14.78 24.92
N PRO A 520 -6.47 -14.82 23.73
CA PRO A 520 -5.75 -15.11 22.50
C PRO A 520 -4.70 -14.06 22.17
N VAL A 521 -4.93 -12.77 22.46
CA VAL A 521 -3.92 -11.72 22.25
C VAL A 521 -2.64 -12.02 23.05
N TYR A 522 -2.75 -12.35 24.34
CA TYR A 522 -1.57 -12.68 25.14
C TYR A 522 -0.87 -13.96 24.69
N LEU A 523 -1.65 -14.97 24.26
CA LEU A 523 -1.09 -16.19 23.70
C LEU A 523 -0.29 -15.89 22.42
N PHE A 524 -0.85 -15.13 21.49
CA PHE A 524 -0.17 -14.77 20.25
C PHE A 524 1.06 -13.87 20.50
N ALA A 525 0.98 -12.93 21.44
CA ALA A 525 2.12 -12.13 21.83
C ALA A 525 3.26 -13.01 22.39
N LEU A 526 2.94 -13.99 23.24
CA LEU A 526 3.92 -14.93 23.79
C LEU A 526 4.54 -15.81 22.70
N ILE A 527 3.73 -16.35 21.79
CA ILE A 527 4.22 -17.12 20.63
C ILE A 527 5.15 -16.25 19.78
N GLY A 528 4.79 -14.99 19.56
CA GLY A 528 5.63 -14.02 18.87
C GLY A 528 6.98 -13.81 19.55
N VAL A 529 7.02 -13.64 20.88
CA VAL A 529 8.28 -13.51 21.63
C VAL A 529 9.16 -14.74 21.45
N ILE A 530 8.61 -15.94 21.69
CA ILE A 530 9.35 -17.19 21.57
C ILE A 530 9.87 -17.37 20.15
N GLY A 531 9.03 -17.11 19.16
CA GLY A 531 9.37 -17.24 17.76
C GLY A 531 10.43 -16.24 17.28
N VAL A 532 10.38 -14.98 17.71
CA VAL A 532 11.42 -13.98 17.42
C VAL A 532 12.76 -14.39 18.02
N VAL A 533 12.77 -14.85 19.28
CA VAL A 533 13.99 -15.38 19.91
C VAL A 533 14.52 -16.58 19.13
N TYR A 534 13.64 -17.51 18.74
CA TYR A 534 14.01 -18.64 17.91
C TYR A 534 14.64 -18.19 16.58
N SER A 535 14.02 -17.23 15.89
CA SER A 535 14.50 -16.73 14.61
C SER A 535 15.87 -16.05 14.69
N ILE A 536 16.21 -15.41 15.80
CA ILE A 536 17.48 -14.70 15.95
C ILE A 536 18.64 -15.67 16.19
N TYR A 537 18.42 -16.72 16.97
CA TYR A 537 19.50 -17.60 17.46
C TYR A 537 19.57 -18.97 16.79
N PHE A 538 18.49 -19.43 16.14
CA PHE A 538 18.37 -20.82 15.68
C PHE A 538 17.85 -20.99 14.25
N ALA A 539 17.29 -19.96 13.62
CA ALA A 539 16.87 -19.98 12.22
C ALA A 539 17.92 -19.27 11.35
#